data_AF-A0A2W7NG34-F1
#
_entry.id   AF-A0A2W7NG34-F1
#
_cell.length_a   1.000
_cell.length_b   1.000
_cell.length_c   1.000
_cell.angle_alpha   90.00
_cell.angle_beta   90.00
_cell.angle_gamma   90.00
#
_symmetry.space_group_name_H-M   'P 1'
#
loop_
_entity.id
_entity.type
_entity.pdbx_description
1 polymer ?
#
loop_
_entity_poly.entity_id
_entity_poly.type
_entity_poly.pdbx_seq_one_letter_code
_entity_poly.pdbx_strand_id
1 'polypeptide(L)' 'MKPGKSIPPKSRKEWLDMVNGHIDYPFKNYVLQMRVHQAQKEIKEGTVTPAAAINGLYTLCEKYAMACKNDLIAIFKTW' A
#
# COMPACT_ATOMS: atom_id res chain seq x y z
N MET A 1 -19.83 -3.50 15.41
CA MET A 1 -18.52 -3.93 14.88
C MET A 1 -17.45 -3.43 15.83
N LYS A 2 -16.53 -4.28 16.30
CA LYS A 2 -15.47 -3.88 17.23
C LYS A 2 -14.46 -2.98 16.50
N PRO A 3 -14.11 -1.78 17.02
CA PRO A 3 -13.06 -0.96 16.45
C PRO A 3 -11.70 -1.55 16.87
N GLY A 4 -10.93 -2.03 15.91
CA GLY A 4 -9.57 -2.51 16.18
C GLY A 4 -9.06 -3.38 15.04
N LYS A 5 -7.91 -3.00 14.46
CA LYS A 5 -7.20 -3.64 13.31
C LYS A 5 -7.56 -3.10 11.92
N SER A 6 -7.83 -1.81 11.76
CA SER A 6 -8.10 -1.24 10.44
C SER A 6 -6.83 -0.65 9.85
N ILE A 7 -6.32 -1.23 8.77
CA ILE A 7 -5.30 -0.56 7.95
C ILE A 7 -5.79 0.83 7.52
N PRO A 8 -4.90 1.78 7.21
CA PRO A 8 -5.29 3.15 6.84
C PRO A 8 -6.31 3.17 5.69
N PRO A 9 -7.36 4.01 5.73
CA PRO A 9 -8.44 3.96 4.75
C PRO A 9 -7.92 4.27 3.32
N LYS A 10 -8.53 3.65 2.30
CA LYS A 10 -8.13 3.80 0.88
C LYS A 10 -8.09 5.25 0.37
N SER A 11 -8.87 6.14 0.97
CA SER A 11 -8.94 7.56 0.58
C SER A 11 -7.69 8.36 0.97
N ARG A 12 -6.78 7.79 1.77
CA ARG A 12 -5.52 8.42 2.16
C ARG A 12 -4.58 8.59 0.97
N LYS A 13 -4.06 9.81 0.79
CA LYS A 13 -3.18 10.18 -0.33
C LYS A 13 -1.93 9.31 -0.39
N GLU A 14 -1.44 8.83 0.75
CA GLU A 14 -0.25 8.00 0.83
C GLU A 14 -0.39 6.70 0.03
N TRP A 15 -1.60 6.14 -0.13
CA TRP A 15 -1.82 5.00 -1.03
C TRP A 15 -1.51 5.34 -2.49
N LEU A 16 -1.92 6.52 -2.94
CA LEU A 16 -1.63 7.01 -4.28
C LEU A 16 -0.13 7.32 -4.43
N ASP A 17 0.47 7.92 -3.42
CA ASP A 17 1.90 8.22 -3.43
C ASP A 17 2.75 6.93 -3.48
N MET A 18 2.32 5.84 -2.83
CA MET A 18 2.98 4.54 -2.93
C MET A 18 2.98 4.01 -4.36
N VAL A 19 1.82 3.94 -5.00
CA VAL A 19 1.71 3.37 -6.36
C VAL A 19 2.30 4.26 -7.45
N ASN A 20 2.44 5.57 -7.19
CA ASN A 20 3.10 6.50 -8.11
C ASN A 20 4.62 6.61 -7.86
N GLY A 21 5.15 5.99 -6.80
CA GLY A 21 6.58 6.07 -6.48
C GLY A 21 7.02 7.40 -5.86
N HIS A 22 6.10 8.14 -5.24
CA HIS A 22 6.40 9.38 -4.51
C HIS A 22 6.85 9.14 -3.07
N ILE A 23 6.88 7.88 -2.61
CA ILE A 23 7.35 7.51 -1.29
C ILE A 23 8.75 6.91 -1.39
N ASP A 24 9.73 7.65 -0.89
CA ASP A 24 11.07 7.14 -0.63
C ASP A 24 11.11 6.51 0.77
N TYR A 25 10.74 5.23 0.84
CA TYR A 25 10.71 4.46 2.08
C TYR A 25 11.30 3.05 1.89
N PRO A 26 12.28 2.65 2.71
CA PRO A 26 12.80 1.29 2.70
C PRO A 26 11.81 0.33 3.38
N PHE A 27 10.98 -0.33 2.57
CA PHE A 27 10.01 -1.32 3.05
C PHE A 27 10.70 -2.45 3.84
N LYS A 28 10.17 -2.77 5.02
CA LYS A 28 10.61 -3.92 5.82
C LYS A 28 9.94 -5.21 5.36
N ASN A 29 8.72 -5.13 4.85
CA ASN A 29 8.01 -6.26 4.28
C ASN A 29 8.33 -6.39 2.78
N TYR A 30 9.07 -7.45 2.45
CA TYR A 30 9.50 -7.72 1.07
C TYR A 30 8.33 -7.96 0.10
N VAL A 31 7.26 -8.61 0.55
CA VAL A 31 6.08 -8.87 -0.29
C VAL A 31 5.37 -7.56 -0.62
N LEU A 32 5.23 -6.66 0.35
CA LEU A 32 4.68 -5.33 0.13
C LEU A 32 5.56 -4.52 -0.83
N GLN A 33 6.88 -4.53 -0.63
CA GLN A 33 7.84 -3.86 -1.52
C GLN A 33 7.69 -4.33 -2.97
N MET A 34 7.72 -5.65 -3.19
CA MET A 34 7.56 -6.25 -4.50
C MET A 34 6.25 -5.83 -5.16
N ARG A 35 5.15 -5.82 -4.40
CA ARG A 35 3.83 -5.46 -4.93
C ARG A 35 3.72 -3.98 -5.26
N VAL A 36 4.36 -3.10 -4.47
CA VAL A 36 4.44 -1.67 -4.77
C VAL A 36 5.23 -1.43 -6.05
N HIS A 37 6.41 -2.04 -6.19
CA HIS A 37 7.20 -1.91 -7.42
C HIS A 37 6.49 -2.47 -8.65
N GLN A 38 5.80 -3.61 -8.52
CA GLN A 38 5.02 -4.18 -9.60
C GLN A 38 3.88 -3.24 -10.03
N ALA A 39 3.15 -2.68 -9.05
CA ALA A 39 2.09 -1.70 -9.32
C ALA A 39 2.61 -0.44 -10.03
N GLN A 40 3.76 0.10 -9.58
CA GLN A 40 4.40 1.25 -10.22
C GLN A 40 4.76 0.95 -11.68
N LYS A 41 5.31 -0.25 -11.94
CA LYS A 41 5.65 -0.70 -13.29
C LYS A 41 4.40 -0.82 -14.16
N GLU A 42 3.34 -1.46 -13.67
CA GLU A 42 2.08 -1.66 -14.41
C GLU A 42 1.39 -0.32 -14.73
N ILE A 43 1.42 0.64 -13.80
CA ILE A 43 0.92 2.00 -14.04
C ILE A 43 1.75 2.71 -15.11
N LYS A 44 3.09 2.62 -15.02
CA LYS A 44 4.00 3.22 -16.01
C LYS A 44 3.82 2.63 -17.41
N GLU A 45 3.54 1.34 -17.50
CA GLU A 45 3.24 0.63 -18.74
C GLU A 45 1.80 0.86 -19.24
N GLY A 46 0.96 1.52 -18.43
CA GLY A 46 -0.44 1.79 -18.76
C GLY A 46 -1.35 0.56 -18.72
N THR A 47 -0.89 -0.56 -18.14
CA THR A 47 -1.64 -1.82 -18.06
C THR A 47 -2.65 -1.82 -16.91
N VAL A 48 -2.43 -0.99 -15.88
CA VAL A 48 -3.30 -0.86 -14.71
C VAL A 48 -3.48 0.62 -14.35
N THR A 49 -4.70 1.01 -13.94
CA THR A 49 -4.95 2.38 -13.43
C THR A 49 -4.48 2.52 -11.97
N PRO A 50 -4.10 3.72 -11.51
CA PRO A 50 -3.71 3.93 -10.11
C PRO A 50 -4.77 3.44 -9.10
N ALA A 51 -6.05 3.63 -9.40
CA ALA A 51 -7.15 3.16 -8.56
C ALA A 51 -7.19 1.62 -8.44
N ALA A 52 -6.99 0.90 -9.55
CA ALA A 52 -6.93 -0.56 -9.55
C ALA A 52 -5.70 -1.08 -8.80
N ALA A 53 -4.54 -0.44 -8.98
CA ALA A 53 -3.32 -0.77 -8.25
C ALA A 53 -3.48 -0.56 -6.73
N ILE A 54 -4.07 0.56 -6.30
CA ILE A 54 -4.39 0.81 -4.88
C ILE A 54 -5.31 -0.28 -4.34
N ASN A 55 -6.34 -0.69 -5.09
CA ASN A 55 -7.22 -1.78 -4.66
C ASN A 55 -6.47 -3.10 -4.44
N GLY A 56 -5.51 -3.43 -5.32
CA GLY A 56 -4.65 -4.61 -5.17
C GLY A 56 -3.78 -4.55 -3.91
N LEU A 57 -3.07 -3.44 -3.71
CA LEU A 57 -2.22 -3.23 -2.52
C LEU A 57 -3.03 -3.23 -1.22
N TYR A 58 -4.18 -2.57 -1.21
CA TYR A 58 -5.02 -2.51 -0.03
C TYR A 58 -5.56 -3.90 0.34
N THR A 59 -6.03 -4.68 -0.65
CA THR A 59 -6.49 -6.06 -0.42
C THR A 59 -5.38 -6.94 0.18
N LEU A 60 -4.14 -6.80 -0.33
CA LEU A 60 -2.97 -7.47 0.24
C LEU A 60 -2.76 -7.05 1.70
N CYS A 61 -2.82 -5.75 1.98
CA CYS A 61 -2.63 -5.21 3.32
C CYS A 61 -3.76 -5.60 4.28
N GLU A 62 -5.01 -5.76 3.82
CA GLU A 62 -6.08 -6.26 4.68
C GLU A 62 -5.85 -7.73 5.04
N LYS A 63 -5.51 -8.55 4.03
CA LYS A 63 -5.27 -9.99 4.23
C LYS A 63 -4.08 -10.26 5.15
N TYR A 64 -3.04 -9.43 5.06
CA TYR A 64 -1.79 -9.58 5.80
C TYR A 64 -1.46 -8.35 6.67
N ALA A 65 -2.48 -7.78 7.32
CA ALA A 65 -2.35 -6.51 8.06
C ALA A 65 -1.22 -6.50 9.08
N MET A 66 -1.08 -7.58 9.86
CA MET A 66 -0.01 -7.68 10.86
C MET A 66 1.39 -7.70 10.24
N ALA A 67 1.55 -8.31 9.07
CA ALA A 67 2.84 -8.37 8.37
C ALA A 67 3.21 -7.02 7.72
N CYS A 68 2.20 -6.22 7.34
CA CYS A 68 2.40 -4.89 6.76
C CYS A 68 2.45 -3.77 7.81
N LYS A 69 2.11 -4.07 9.07
CA LYS A 69 1.89 -3.11 10.14
C LYS A 69 2.97 -2.05 10.27
N ASN A 70 4.22 -2.48 10.36
CA ASN A 70 5.33 -1.58 10.62
C ASN A 70 5.55 -0.60 9.47
N ASP A 71 5.38 -1.07 8.23
CA ASP A 71 5.50 -0.22 7.04
C ASP A 71 4.32 0.75 6.92
N LEU A 72 3.10 0.27 7.17
CA LEU A 72 1.90 1.13 7.17
C LEU A 72 1.97 2.21 8.26
N ILE A 73 2.46 1.89 9.46
CA ILE A 73 2.69 2.89 10.51
C ILE A 73 3.76 3.89 10.08
N ALA A 74 4.86 3.44 9.48
CA ALA A 74 5.93 4.33 9.04
C ALA A 74 5.47 5.30 7.95
N ILE A 75 4.62 4.84 7.02
CA ILE A 75 4.12 5.60 5.89
C ILE A 75 2.96 6.52 6.30
N PHE A 76 1.92 5.97 6.94
CA PHE A 76 0.66 6.68 7.22
C PHE A 76 0.64 7.34 8.60
N LYS A 77 1.66 7.08 9.44
CA LYS A 77 1.78 7.57 10.82
C LYS A 77 0.58 7.18 11.71
N THR A 78 -0.10 6.08 11.40
CA THR A 78 -1.29 5.58 12.12
C THR A 78 -1.38 4.05 12.09
N TRP A 79 -2.18 3.48 13.00
CA TRP A 79 -2.54 2.06 13.04
C TRP A 79 -4.04 1.85 13.26
#